data_AF-A0A640YAC1-F1
#
_entry.id   AF-A0A640YAC1-F1
#
_cell.length_a   1.000
_cell.length_b   1.000
_cell.length_c   1.000
_cell.angle_alpha   90.00
_cell.angle_beta   90.00
_cell.angle_gamma   90.00
#
_symmetry.space_group_name_H-M   'P 1'
#
loop_
_entity.id
_entity.type
_entity.pdbx_description
1 polymer ?
#
loop_
_entity_poly.entity_id
_entity_poly.type
_entity_poly.pdbx_seq_one_letter_code
_entity_poly.pdbx_strand_id
1 'polypeptide(L)' 'MGSARQLGLDKRVGSLVPGKDADIVVVDRNPLETELLEIESTQVLRTMVAGETVYQQPQAP' A
#
# COMPACT_ATOMS: atom_id res chain seq x y z
N MET A 1 7.36 17.22 0.01
CA MET A 1 6.19 17.16 0.92
C MET A 1 5.31 16.00 0.44
N GLY A 2 4.95 15.05 1.30
CA GLY A 2 4.10 13.90 0.90
C GLY A 2 2.63 14.29 0.70
N SER A 3 1.88 13.50 -0.06
CA SER A 3 0.47 13.75 -0.42
C SER A 3 -0.44 13.94 0.80
N ALA A 4 -0.31 13.09 1.81
CA ALA A 4 -1.09 13.20 3.05
C ALA A 4 -0.90 14.57 3.75
N ARG A 5 0.33 15.12 3.73
CA ARG A 5 0.61 16.43 4.32
C ARG A 5 0.08 17.57 3.48
N GLN A 6 0.13 17.46 2.15
CA GLN A 6 -0.47 18.46 1.25
C GLN A 6 -1.99 18.55 1.43
N LEU A 7 -2.63 17.43 1.77
CA LEU A 7 -4.07 17.36 2.02
C LEU A 7 -4.46 17.57 3.49
N GLY A 8 -3.50 17.79 4.41
CA GLY A 8 -3.78 17.91 5.85
C GLY A 8 -4.27 16.63 6.53
N LEU A 9 -4.05 15.47 5.91
CA LEU A 9 -4.45 14.14 6.38
C LEU A 9 -3.29 13.36 7.03
N ASP A 10 -2.13 13.97 7.22
CA ASP A 10 -0.92 13.33 7.75
C ASP A 10 -1.04 12.86 9.20
N LYS A 11 -2.07 13.28 9.95
CA LYS A 11 -2.40 12.69 11.25
C LYS A 11 -3.12 11.34 11.14
N ARG A 12 -3.70 11.03 9.98
CA ARG A 12 -4.52 9.83 9.75
C ARG A 12 -3.88 8.84 8.78
N VAL A 13 -3.28 9.32 7.70
CA VAL A 13 -2.76 8.46 6.61
C VAL A 13 -1.32 8.82 6.23
N GLY A 14 -0.77 8.08 5.26
CA GLY A 14 0.51 8.39 4.61
C GLY A 14 1.76 7.94 5.36
N SER A 15 1.62 7.18 6.46
CA SER A 15 2.72 6.43 7.07
C SER A 15 2.18 5.27 7.91
N LEU A 16 2.97 4.21 8.05
CA LEU A 16 2.61 3.06 8.89
C LEU A 16 3.17 3.23 10.31
N VAL A 17 2.38 3.84 11.21
CA VAL A 17 2.70 4.03 12.63
C VAL A 17 1.45 3.88 13.50
N PRO A 18 1.55 3.53 14.79
CA PRO A 18 0.39 3.44 15.68
C PRO A 18 -0.44 4.72 15.72
N GLY A 19 -1.78 4.58 15.76
CA GLY A 19 -2.73 5.70 15.80
C GLY A 19 -3.17 6.23 14.44
N LYS A 20 -2.65 5.69 13.33
CA LYS A 20 -3.08 6.00 11.95
C LYS A 20 -3.98 4.91 11.38
N ASP A 21 -4.74 5.28 10.34
CA ASP A 21 -5.58 4.36 9.58
C ASP A 21 -4.67 3.30 8.91
N ALA A 22 -5.04 2.03 9.03
CA ALA A 22 -4.30 0.91 8.45
C ALA A 22 -4.62 0.74 6.95
N ASP A 23 -4.34 1.81 6.18
CA ASP A 23 -4.50 1.88 4.74
C ASP A 23 -3.19 1.43 4.07
N ILE A 24 -3.14 0.16 3.63
CA ILE A 24 -1.94 -0.44 3.06
C ILE A 24 -2.26 -1.37 1.88
N VAL A 25 -1.27 -1.52 1.00
CA VAL A 25 -1.25 -2.56 -0.03
C VAL A 25 -0.06 -3.49 0.19
N VAL A 26 -0.26 -4.78 -0.04
CA VAL A 26 0.80 -5.78 -0.10
C VAL A 26 1.01 -6.12 -1.57
N VAL A 27 2.25 -6.11 -2.02
CA VAL A 27 2.64 -6.38 -3.40
C VAL A 27 3.56 -7.60 -3.49
N ASP A 28 3.67 -8.17 -4.69
CA ASP A 28 4.40 -9.41 -4.95
C ASP A 28 5.93 -9.28 -4.90
N ARG A 29 6.45 -8.06 -4.97
CA ARG A 29 7.88 -7.74 -4.96
C ARG A 29 8.14 -6.37 -4.35
N ASN A 30 9.40 -6.09 -4.03
CA ASN A 30 9.82 -4.75 -3.64
C ASN A 30 10.06 -3.87 -4.88
N PRO A 31 9.20 -2.89 -5.20
CA PRO A 31 9.36 -2.05 -6.39
C PRO A 31 10.57 -1.09 -6.30
N LEU A 32 11.19 -0.97 -5.12
CA LEU A 32 12.38 -0.13 -4.93
C LEU A 32 13.69 -0.87 -5.27
N GLU A 33 13.63 -2.18 -5.47
CA GLU A 33 14.79 -3.04 -5.75
C GLU A 33 14.70 -3.74 -7.11
N THR A 34 13.61 -3.56 -7.85
CA THR A 34 13.39 -4.12 -9.21
C THR A 34 13.84 -3.14 -10.29
N GLU A 35 14.04 -3.63 -11.51
CA GLU A 35 14.37 -2.76 -12.65
C GLU A 35 13.22 -1.80 -12.97
N LEU A 36 13.53 -0.59 -13.44
CA LEU A 36 12.53 0.45 -13.70
C LEU A 36 11.40 -0.02 -14.63
N LEU A 37 11.74 -0.80 -15.65
CA LEU A 37 10.78 -1.36 -16.61
C LEU A 37 9.92 -2.48 -16.03
N GLU A 38 10.33 -3.09 -14.92
CA GLU A 38 9.58 -4.16 -14.26
C GLU A 38 8.61 -3.64 -13.20
N ILE A 39 8.75 -2.38 -12.76
CA ILE A 39 7.86 -1.78 -11.74
C ILE A 39 6.39 -1.88 -12.16
N GLU A 40 6.09 -1.68 -13.45
CA GLU A 40 4.72 -1.76 -13.98
C GLU A 40 4.10 -3.16 -13.87
N SER A 41 4.93 -4.20 -13.77
CA SER A 41 4.49 -5.59 -13.61
C SER A 41 4.18 -5.98 -12.16
N THR A 42 4.39 -5.07 -11.20
CA THR A 42 4.11 -5.29 -9.78
C THR A 42 2.63 -5.58 -9.56
N GLN A 43 2.32 -6.69 -8.89
CA GLN A 43 0.95 -7.12 -8.63
C GLN A 43 0.55 -6.84 -7.18
N VAL A 44 -0.66 -6.34 -6.99
CA VAL A 44 -1.25 -6.19 -5.65
C VAL A 44 -1.78 -7.55 -5.20
N LEU A 45 -1.25 -8.05 -4.08
CA LEU A 45 -1.67 -9.29 -3.44
C LEU A 45 -2.83 -9.08 -2.45
N ARG A 46 -2.83 -7.93 -1.76
CA ARG A 46 -3.85 -7.55 -0.78
C ARG A 46 -4.02 -6.04 -0.71
N THR A 47 -5.25 -5.58 -0.49
CA THR A 47 -5.55 -4.20 -0.11
C THR A 47 -6.30 -4.19 1.22
N MET A 48 -5.82 -3.38 2.15
CA MET A 48 -6.48 -3.11 3.42
C MET A 48 -6.86 -1.63 3.51
N VAL A 49 -8.09 -1.36 3.97
CA VAL A 49 -8.60 -0.01 4.20
C VAL A 49 -9.14 0.05 5.63
N ALA A 50 -8.64 0.99 6.43
CA ALA A 50 -8.97 1.12 7.85
C ALA A 50 -8.83 -0.21 8.64
N GLY A 51 -7.91 -1.09 8.23
CA GLY A 51 -7.68 -2.39 8.86
C GLY A 51 -8.51 -3.55 8.28
N GLU A 52 -9.49 -3.26 7.43
CA GLU A 52 -10.33 -4.27 6.78
C GLU A 52 -9.73 -4.69 5.43
N THR A 53 -9.67 -6.00 5.17
CA THR A 53 -9.24 -6.50 3.87
C THR A 53 -10.36 -6.32 2.85
N VAL A 54 -10.17 -5.40 1.90
CA VAL A 54 -11.16 -5.11 0.84
C VAL A 54 -10.86 -5.80 -0.48
N TYR A 55 -9.61 -6.24 -0.66
CA TYR A 55 -9.18 -7.03 -1.80
C TYR A 55 -8.13 -8.04 -1.36
N GLN A 56 -8.25 -9.26 -1.88
CA GLN A 56 -7.30 -10.34 -1.70
C GLN A 56 -7.18 -11.06 -3.03
N GLN A 57 -5.96 -11.17 -3.55
CA GLN A 57 -5.70 -11.97 -4.74
C GLN A 57 -6.10 -13.42 -4.44
N PRO A 58 -6.90 -14.06 -5.31
CA PRO A 58 -7.22 -15.47 -5.18
C PRO A 58 -5.93 -16.28 -5.15
N GLN A 59 -5.79 -17.12 -4.13
CA GLN A 59 -4.66 -18.04 -4.05
C GLN A 59 -4.93 -19.17 -5.05
N ALA A 60 -4.02 -19.36 -6.00
CA ALA A 60 -4.04 -20.57 -6.80
C ALA A 60 -3.86 -21.79 -5.88
N PRO A 61 -4.55 -22.91 -6.14
CA PRO A 61 -4.43 -24.12 -5.32
C PRO A 61 -3.00 -24.68 -5.28
#